data_AF-A0A7R9VN43-F1
#
_entry.id   AF-A0A7R9VN43-F1
#
_cell.length_a   1.000
_cell.length_b   1.000
_cell.length_c   1.000
_cell.angle_alpha   90.00
_cell.angle_beta   90.00
_cell.angle_gamma   90.00
#
_symmetry.space_group_name_H-M   'P 1'
#
loop_
_entity.id
_entity.type
_entity.pdbx_description
1 polymer ?
#
loop_
_entity_poly.entity_id
_entity_poly.type
_entity_poly.pdbx_seq_one_letter_code
_entity_poly.pdbx_strand_id
1 'polypeptide(L)'
;SPVAPMSTARNGFAAAAVGDTVYVFGGEDGNRKCLSSAEAYNICTRTWSHVASMSTARLACAAAVARDGIYVVGGADGNNNKLSSAEALSLPRSGMSPFNTPSQKKLNAVERLKRIEAELSLTSVQPTILNRINYLEEQMFGESKNGTGSLNDRISNLEKEFGLD
;
A
#
# COMPACT_ATOMS: atom_id res chain seq x y z
N SER A 1 6.73 -17.35 1.56
CA SER A 1 5.29 -17.64 1.45
C SER A 1 4.65 -16.77 0.37
N PRO A 2 3.62 -17.27 -0.35
CA PRO A 2 2.90 -16.49 -1.35
C PRO A 2 2.17 -15.28 -0.74
N VAL A 3 2.02 -14.20 -1.51
CA VAL A 3 1.26 -12.98 -1.15
C VAL A 3 -0.05 -12.91 -1.95
N ALA A 4 -0.97 -12.02 -1.56
CA ALA A 4 -2.25 -11.85 -2.24
C ALA A 4 -2.06 -11.57 -3.75
N PRO A 5 -2.84 -12.21 -4.64
CA PRO A 5 -2.75 -11.98 -6.07
C PRO A 5 -3.36 -10.63 -6.45
N MET A 6 -2.88 -10.05 -7.57
CA MET A 6 -3.54 -8.91 -8.22
C MET A 6 -4.96 -9.29 -8.67
N SER A 7 -5.84 -8.31 -8.79
CA SER A 7 -7.19 -8.50 -9.32
C SER A 7 -7.18 -8.80 -10.81
N THR A 8 -6.23 -8.20 -11.55
CA THR A 8 -6.03 -8.49 -12.99
C THR A 8 -4.67 -9.18 -13.18
N ALA A 9 -4.64 -10.30 -13.89
CA ALA A 9 -3.39 -10.89 -14.36
C ALA A 9 -2.75 -9.97 -15.41
N ARG A 10 -1.44 -9.73 -15.33
CA ARG A 10 -0.74 -8.76 -16.18
C ARG A 10 0.63 -9.30 -16.62
N ASN A 11 0.97 -9.15 -17.90
CA ASN A 11 2.33 -9.31 -18.44
C ASN A 11 2.82 -7.99 -19.05
N GLY A 12 4.14 -7.75 -19.06
CA GLY A 12 4.74 -6.54 -19.67
C GLY A 12 4.26 -5.22 -19.07
N PHE A 13 3.80 -5.23 -17.82
CA PHE A 13 3.38 -4.03 -17.08
C PHE A 13 4.59 -3.29 -16.52
N ALA A 14 4.40 -2.02 -16.14
CA ALA A 14 5.38 -1.25 -15.39
C ALA A 14 5.05 -1.26 -13.90
N ALA A 15 6.08 -1.15 -13.04
CA ALA A 15 5.89 -1.08 -11.59
C ALA A 15 6.75 0.02 -10.96
N ALA A 16 6.25 0.62 -9.88
CA ALA A 16 6.96 1.60 -9.07
C ALA A 16 6.56 1.49 -7.60
N ALA A 17 7.51 1.68 -6.69
CA ALA A 17 7.26 1.62 -5.25
C ALA A 17 7.30 3.03 -4.64
N VAL A 18 6.29 3.36 -3.82
CA VAL A 18 6.24 4.61 -3.04
C VAL A 18 5.78 4.29 -1.61
N GLY A 19 6.66 4.54 -0.64
CA GLY A 19 6.42 4.17 0.75
C GLY A 19 6.12 2.68 0.90
N ASP A 20 5.03 2.36 1.60
CA ASP A 20 4.55 0.99 1.84
C ASP A 20 3.66 0.45 0.70
N THR A 21 3.70 1.04 -0.49
CA THR A 21 2.82 0.69 -1.60
C THR A 21 3.59 0.41 -2.89
N VAL A 22 3.28 -0.72 -3.53
CA VAL A 22 3.77 -1.07 -4.87
C VAL A 22 2.65 -0.83 -5.87
N TYR A 23 2.90 0.01 -6.87
CA TYR A 23 1.97 0.32 -7.94
C TYR A 23 2.36 -0.42 -9.21
N VAL A 24 1.37 -0.95 -9.92
CA VAL A 24 1.53 -1.57 -11.24
C VAL A 24 0.63 -0.89 -12.26
N PHE A 25 1.13 -0.73 -13.48
CA PHE A 25 0.48 0.05 -14.55
C PHE A 25 0.48 -0.72 -15.86
N GLY A 26 -0.70 -0.79 -16.47
CA GLY A 26 -0.87 -1.37 -17.80
C GLY A 26 -0.50 -2.85 -17.87
N GLY A 27 0.20 -3.21 -18.95
CA GLY A 27 0.47 -4.58 -19.36
C GLY A 27 -0.60 -5.15 -20.29
N GLU A 28 -0.62 -6.46 -20.40
CA GLU A 28 -1.66 -7.23 -21.09
C GLU A 28 -2.26 -8.29 -20.16
N ASP A 29 -3.57 -8.54 -20.28
CA ASP A 29 -4.22 -9.62 -19.53
C ASP A 29 -4.08 -11.00 -20.21
N GLY A 30 -4.66 -12.03 -19.58
CA GLY A 30 -4.65 -13.39 -20.12
C GLY A 30 -5.33 -13.55 -21.49
N ASN A 31 -6.11 -12.56 -21.94
CA ASN A 31 -6.76 -12.53 -23.25
C ASN A 31 -5.98 -11.66 -24.26
N ARG A 32 -4.74 -11.25 -23.93
CA ARG A 32 -3.91 -10.33 -24.72
C ARG A 32 -4.53 -8.95 -24.88
N LYS A 33 -5.42 -8.55 -23.99
CA LYS A 33 -5.98 -7.19 -23.98
C LYS A 33 -4.96 -6.25 -23.33
N CYS A 34 -4.51 -5.24 -24.08
CA CYS A 34 -3.70 -4.16 -23.52
C CYS A 34 -4.49 -3.38 -22.47
N LEU A 35 -3.88 -3.14 -21.31
CA LEU A 35 -4.52 -2.58 -20.14
C LEU A 35 -4.14 -1.11 -19.96
N SER A 36 -5.12 -0.29 -19.59
CA SER A 36 -4.90 1.04 -19.04
C SER A 36 -5.04 1.07 -17.51
N SER A 37 -5.56 -0.02 -16.92
CA SER A 37 -5.79 -0.10 -15.49
C SER A 37 -4.48 -0.14 -14.70
N ALA A 38 -4.56 0.34 -13.47
CA ALA A 38 -3.48 0.31 -12.50
C ALA A 38 -3.98 -0.26 -11.16
N GLU A 39 -3.09 -0.90 -10.43
CA GLU A 39 -3.37 -1.49 -9.12
C GLU A 39 -2.25 -1.14 -8.14
N ALA A 40 -2.61 -1.05 -6.85
CA ALA A 40 -1.70 -0.73 -5.76
C ALA A 40 -1.76 -1.81 -4.69
N TYR A 41 -0.60 -2.39 -4.37
CA TYR A 41 -0.41 -3.34 -3.28
C TYR A 41 0.12 -2.64 -2.05
N ASN A 42 -0.68 -2.60 -0.98
CA ASN A 42 -0.24 -2.10 0.31
C ASN A 42 0.39 -3.24 1.12
N ILE A 43 1.67 -3.13 1.47
CA ILE A 43 2.41 -4.21 2.15
C ILE A 43 2.00 -4.38 3.62
N CYS A 44 1.40 -3.35 4.22
CA CYS A 44 0.92 -3.39 5.61
C CYS A 44 -0.40 -4.13 5.71
N THR A 45 -1.35 -3.86 4.80
CA THR A 45 -2.66 -4.55 4.76
C THR A 45 -2.61 -5.87 3.99
N ARG A 46 -1.58 -6.05 3.16
CA ARG A 46 -1.39 -7.17 2.22
C ARG A 46 -2.52 -7.28 1.20
N THR A 47 -3.08 -6.16 0.79
CA THR A 47 -4.20 -6.11 -0.15
C THR A 47 -3.84 -5.33 -1.40
N TRP A 48 -4.46 -5.74 -2.51
CA TRP A 48 -4.49 -4.98 -3.76
C TRP A 48 -5.73 -4.10 -3.81
N SER A 49 -5.61 -2.94 -4.45
CA SER A 49 -6.72 -2.04 -4.73
C SER A 49 -6.55 -1.42 -6.12
N HIS A 50 -7.66 -1.14 -6.80
CA HIS A 50 -7.61 -0.36 -8.04
C HIS A 50 -7.28 1.10 -7.75
N VAL A 51 -6.44 1.70 -8.60
CA VAL A 51 -6.16 3.13 -8.59
C VAL A 51 -6.54 3.74 -9.94
N ALA A 52 -6.36 5.05 -10.10
CA ALA A 52 -6.70 5.73 -11.34
C ALA A 52 -6.03 5.08 -12.56
N SER A 53 -6.84 4.74 -13.56
CA SER A 53 -6.38 4.21 -14.84
C SER A 53 -5.70 5.29 -15.67
N MET A 54 -4.78 4.86 -16.53
CA MET A 54 -4.26 5.69 -17.61
C MET A 54 -5.36 5.97 -18.65
N SER A 55 -5.24 7.09 -19.36
CA SER A 55 -6.05 7.41 -20.53
C SER A 55 -5.71 6.54 -21.73
N THR A 56 -4.43 6.14 -21.85
CA THR A 56 -3.95 5.25 -22.91
C THR A 56 -3.55 3.91 -22.30
N ALA A 57 -4.00 2.80 -22.89
CA ALA A 57 -3.52 1.47 -22.52
C ALA A 57 -2.05 1.31 -22.96
N ARG A 58 -1.22 0.71 -22.10
CA ARG A 58 0.24 0.61 -22.34
C ARG A 58 0.75 -0.79 -22.02
N LEU A 59 1.44 -1.41 -22.97
CA LEU A 59 2.24 -2.62 -22.81
C LEU A 59 3.74 -2.27 -22.95
N ALA A 60 4.61 -2.97 -22.22
CA ALA A 60 6.06 -2.79 -22.25
C ALA A 60 6.50 -1.33 -22.01
N CYS A 61 5.82 -0.65 -21.07
CA CYS A 61 6.14 0.70 -20.65
C CYS A 61 7.11 0.71 -19.45
N ALA A 62 7.63 1.89 -19.11
CA ALA A 62 8.43 2.10 -17.90
C ALA A 62 7.66 2.96 -16.89
N ALA A 63 7.89 2.76 -15.60
CA ALA A 63 7.34 3.60 -14.53
C ALA A 63 8.46 4.13 -13.63
N ALA A 64 8.40 5.40 -13.28
CA ALA A 64 9.36 6.04 -12.38
C ALA A 64 8.67 7.02 -11.43
N VAL A 65 9.13 7.06 -10.19
CA VAL A 65 8.68 8.04 -9.20
C VAL A 65 9.46 9.33 -9.40
N ALA A 66 8.77 10.46 -9.53
CA ALA A 66 9.41 11.77 -9.57
C ALA A 66 8.50 12.82 -8.93
N ARG A 67 9.09 13.73 -8.14
CA ARG A 67 8.40 14.83 -7.42
C ARG A 67 7.13 14.36 -6.68
N ASP A 68 5.98 14.57 -7.29
CA ASP A 68 4.62 14.45 -6.76
C ASP A 68 3.82 13.37 -7.50
N GLY A 69 4.48 12.41 -8.17
CA GLY A 69 3.75 11.36 -8.85
C GLY A 69 4.59 10.19 -9.33
N ILE A 70 3.89 9.26 -9.97
CA ILE A 70 4.46 8.14 -10.71
C ILE A 70 4.22 8.39 -12.18
N TYR A 71 5.30 8.47 -12.96
CA TYR A 71 5.28 8.71 -14.39
C TYR A 71 5.40 7.38 -15.12
N VAL A 72 4.44 7.09 -16.00
CA VAL A 72 4.43 5.93 -16.89
C VAL A 72 4.76 6.42 -18.29
N VAL A 73 5.86 5.92 -18.86
CA VAL A 73 6.48 6.50 -20.05
C VAL A 73 6.60 5.44 -21.15
N GLY A 74 6.24 5.83 -22.37
CA GLY A 74 6.41 5.04 -23.57
C GLY A 74 5.57 3.76 -23.61
N GLY A 75 6.14 2.70 -24.18
CA GLY A 75 5.48 1.42 -24.43
C GLY A 75 4.76 1.37 -25.78
N ALA A 76 3.78 0.48 -25.89
CA ALA A 76 2.89 0.38 -27.04
C ALA A 76 1.43 0.28 -26.60
N ASP A 77 0.51 0.76 -27.44
CA ASP A 77 -0.93 0.60 -27.22
C ASP A 77 -1.45 -0.77 -27.67
N GLY A 78 -2.78 -0.99 -27.57
CA GLY A 78 -3.43 -2.22 -28.00
C GLY A 78 -3.37 -2.52 -29.51
N ASN A 79 -2.96 -1.54 -30.32
CA ASN A 79 -2.74 -1.68 -31.77
C ASN A 79 -1.25 -1.81 -32.12
N ASN A 80 -0.37 -1.97 -31.11
CA ASN A 80 1.08 -2.03 -31.25
C ASN A 80 1.73 -0.72 -31.76
N ASN A 81 1.04 0.41 -31.67
CA ASN A 81 1.64 1.72 -31.96
C ASN A 81 2.63 2.07 -30.86
N LYS A 82 3.85 2.49 -31.21
CA LYS A 82 4.85 2.92 -30.23
C LYS A 82 4.49 4.29 -29.69
N LEU A 83 4.45 4.39 -28.36
CA LEU A 83 4.08 5.60 -27.67
C LEU A 83 5.33 6.42 -27.34
N SER A 84 5.32 7.70 -27.69
CA SER A 84 6.29 8.70 -27.21
C SER A 84 5.77 9.49 -26.01
N SER A 85 4.51 9.28 -25.63
CA SER A 85 3.84 10.00 -24.55
C SER A 85 4.18 9.43 -23.16
N ALA A 86 3.96 10.26 -22.15
CA ALA A 86 3.98 9.87 -20.74
C ALA A 86 2.67 10.28 -20.07
N GLU A 87 2.30 9.55 -19.02
CA GLU A 87 1.18 9.88 -18.14
C GLU A 87 1.66 9.84 -16.69
N ALA A 88 0.99 10.60 -15.81
CA ALA A 88 1.38 10.67 -14.41
C ALA A 88 0.19 10.32 -13.50
N LEU A 89 0.40 9.38 -12.60
CA LEU A 89 -0.43 9.21 -11.42
C LEU A 89 0.01 10.26 -10.40
N SER A 90 -0.83 11.26 -10.16
CA SER A 90 -0.61 12.21 -9.07
C SER A 90 -0.66 11.46 -7.74
N LEU A 91 0.42 11.54 -7.00
CA LEU A 91 0.48 11.13 -5.61
C LEU A 91 0.39 12.39 -4.78
N PRO A 92 -0.34 12.39 -3.66
CA PRO A 92 -0.29 13.57 -2.85
C PRO A 92 1.13 13.80 -2.35
N ARG A 93 1.53 15.08 -2.35
CA ARG A 93 2.84 15.52 -1.88
C ARG A 93 3.19 14.79 -0.58
N SER A 94 4.41 14.27 -0.54
CA SER A 94 5.04 13.65 0.63
C SER A 94 4.67 14.43 1.90
N GLY A 95 3.66 13.94 2.61
CA GLY A 95 2.94 14.69 3.65
C GLY A 95 1.44 14.40 3.72
N MET A 96 0.78 14.06 2.60
CA MET A 96 -0.67 13.79 2.58
C MET A 96 -1.08 12.72 1.57
N SER A 97 -0.38 11.58 1.41
CA SER A 97 -1.01 10.45 0.69
C SER A 97 -2.43 10.23 1.26
N PRO A 98 -3.49 9.89 0.47
CA PRO A 98 -4.79 9.61 1.10
C PRO A 98 -4.67 8.46 2.09
N PHE A 99 -3.61 7.65 1.96
CA PHE A 99 -3.25 6.56 2.85
C PHE A 99 -2.30 6.95 4.00
N ASN A 100 -1.86 8.22 4.07
CA ASN A 100 -0.85 8.71 4.99
C ASN A 100 -1.31 9.94 5.79
N THR A 101 -2.63 10.16 5.85
CA THR A 101 -3.22 11.07 6.84
C THR A 101 -2.89 10.57 8.25
N PRO A 102 -2.83 11.45 9.27
CA PRO A 102 -2.68 11.00 10.66
C PRO A 102 -3.71 9.93 11.04
N SER A 103 -4.95 10.07 10.58
CA SER A 103 -6.03 9.12 10.83
C SER A 103 -5.80 7.76 10.17
N GLN A 104 -5.31 7.72 8.93
CA GLN A 104 -5.07 6.46 8.24
C GLN A 104 -3.78 5.76 8.72
N LYS A 105 -2.73 6.52 9.07
CA LYS A 105 -1.55 5.95 9.76
C LYS A 105 -1.97 5.25 11.06
N LYS A 106 -2.86 5.89 11.82
CA LYS A 106 -3.42 5.30 13.05
C LYS A 106 -4.26 4.06 12.73
N LEU A 107 -5.15 4.10 11.73
CA LEU A 107 -5.96 2.94 11.34
C LEU A 107 -5.10 1.75 10.89
N ASN A 108 -4.12 1.98 10.02
CA ASN A 108 -3.18 0.94 9.56
C ASN A 108 -2.38 0.35 10.73
N ALA A 109 -1.99 1.18 11.71
CA ALA A 109 -1.27 0.71 12.89
C ALA A 109 -2.17 -0.12 13.83
N VAL A 110 -3.43 0.30 14.03
CA VAL A 110 -4.45 -0.48 14.76
C VAL A 110 -4.68 -1.84 14.09
N GLU A 111 -4.86 -1.88 12.77
CA GLU A 111 -5.01 -3.14 12.04
C GLU A 111 -3.79 -4.06 12.17
N ARG A 112 -2.59 -3.48 12.20
CA ARG A 112 -1.35 -4.24 12.43
C ARG A 112 -1.26 -4.76 13.86
N LEU A 113 -1.67 -3.98 14.86
CA LEU A 113 -1.73 -4.41 16.26
C LEU A 113 -2.75 -5.55 16.44
N LYS A 114 -3.94 -5.44 15.85
CA LYS A 114 -4.96 -6.52 15.87
C LYS A 114 -4.44 -7.82 15.25
N ARG A 115 -3.64 -7.75 14.19
CA ARG A 115 -2.99 -8.95 13.62
C ARG A 115 -1.90 -9.51 14.53
N ILE A 116 -1.09 -8.66 15.13
CA ILE A 116 -0.07 -9.10 16.09
C ILE A 116 -0.72 -9.78 17.29
N GLU A 117 -1.85 -9.27 17.79
CA GLU A 117 -2.65 -9.90 18.84
C GLU A 117 -3.17 -11.29 18.43
N ALA A 118 -3.71 -11.42 17.22
CA ALA A 118 -4.12 -12.71 16.67
C ALA A 118 -2.95 -13.70 16.56
N GLU A 119 -1.77 -13.25 16.11
CA GLU A 119 -0.54 -14.07 16.04
C GLU A 119 0.03 -14.40 17.43
N LEU A 120 -0.10 -13.50 18.40
CA LEU A 120 0.29 -13.67 19.80
C LEU A 120 -0.55 -14.73 20.51
N SER A 121 -1.85 -14.81 20.21
CA SER A 121 -2.73 -15.86 20.72
C SER A 121 -2.26 -17.28 20.33
N LEU A 122 -1.35 -17.37 19.35
CA LEU A 122 -0.83 -18.62 18.80
C LEU A 122 0.61 -18.95 19.26
N THR A 123 1.38 -18.02 19.83
CA THR A 123 2.78 -18.29 20.24
C THR A 123 3.30 -17.46 21.42
N SER A 124 3.89 -18.15 22.39
CA SER A 124 4.61 -17.58 23.55
C SER A 124 5.94 -16.95 23.14
N VAL A 125 5.98 -15.65 22.80
CA VAL A 125 7.25 -14.92 22.56
C VAL A 125 7.16 -13.51 23.16
N GLN A 126 7.98 -13.21 24.19
CA GLN A 126 7.76 -12.07 25.09
C GLN A 126 8.62 -10.79 24.92
N PRO A 127 9.82 -10.73 24.30
CA PRO A 127 10.56 -9.45 24.21
C PRO A 127 10.49 -8.74 22.85
N THR A 128 10.58 -9.49 21.75
CA THR A 128 10.67 -8.92 20.39
C THR A 128 9.37 -8.24 19.94
N ILE A 129 8.24 -8.71 20.49
CA ILE A 129 6.90 -8.22 20.16
C ILE A 129 6.62 -6.89 20.86
N LEU A 130 7.12 -6.71 22.10
CA LEU A 130 7.00 -5.45 22.82
C LEU A 130 7.74 -4.32 22.09
N ASN A 131 8.94 -4.61 21.56
CA ASN A 131 9.69 -3.66 20.73
C ASN A 131 8.94 -3.28 19.44
N ARG A 132 8.19 -4.22 18.85
CA ARG A 132 7.39 -3.98 17.64
C ARG A 132 6.17 -3.11 17.94
N ILE A 133 5.51 -3.33 19.07
CA ILE A 133 4.36 -2.54 19.52
C ILE A 133 4.80 -1.09 19.81
N ASN A 134 5.87 -0.90 20.58
CA ASN A 134 6.38 0.44 20.90
C ASN A 134 6.77 1.22 19.64
N TYR A 135 7.41 0.54 18.67
CA TYR A 135 7.72 1.15 17.37
C TYR A 135 6.46 1.59 16.61
N LEU A 136 5.39 0.80 16.63
CA LEU A 136 4.13 1.15 15.96
C LEU A 136 3.42 2.31 16.64
N GLU A 137 3.47 2.40 17.96
CA GLU A 137 2.90 3.52 18.71
C GLU A 137 3.67 4.82 18.50
N GLU A 138 4.99 4.77 18.42
CA GLU A 138 5.81 5.92 18.02
C GLU A 138 5.41 6.43 16.63
N GLN A 139 5.12 5.54 15.69
CA GLN A 139 4.61 5.92 14.36
C GLN A 139 3.19 6.52 14.39
N MET A 140 2.36 6.13 15.37
CA MET A 140 0.98 6.61 15.53
C MET A 140 0.90 7.98 16.22
N PHE A 141 1.75 8.21 17.22
CA PHE A 141 1.62 9.31 18.17
C PHE A 141 2.80 10.28 18.17
N GLY A 142 3.91 9.95 17.51
CA GLY A 142 5.07 10.82 17.42
C GLY A 142 5.93 10.90 18.68
N GLU A 143 5.60 10.15 19.74
CA GLU A 143 6.37 10.07 20.98
C GLU A 143 6.43 8.63 21.52
N SER A 144 7.57 8.28 22.12
CA SER A 144 7.77 7.00 22.81
C SER A 144 6.94 6.96 24.08
N LYS A 145 5.74 6.39 24.02
CA LYS A 145 4.95 6.14 25.24
C LYS A 145 5.46 4.88 25.90
N ASN A 146 6.28 5.05 26.95
CA ASN A 146 6.50 4.04 27.98
C ASN A 146 5.18 3.83 28.76
N GLY A 147 4.17 3.26 28.12
CA GLY A 147 2.85 3.02 28.69
C GLY A 147 2.84 1.75 29.55
N THR A 148 2.58 1.86 30.84
CA THR A 148 2.60 0.79 31.85
C THR A 148 1.32 -0.08 31.88
N GLY A 149 0.53 -0.12 30.79
CA GLY A 149 -0.74 -0.85 30.71
C GLY A 149 -0.65 -2.16 29.92
N SER A 150 -1.57 -3.10 30.18
CA SER A 150 -1.70 -4.33 29.39
C SER A 150 -1.99 -3.99 27.91
N LEU A 151 -1.52 -4.81 26.98
CA LEU A 151 -1.78 -4.65 25.55
C LEU A 151 -3.29 -4.54 25.26
N ASN A 152 -4.10 -5.33 25.97
CA ASN A 152 -5.55 -5.34 25.81
C ASN A 152 -6.18 -4.01 26.24
N ASP A 153 -5.71 -3.40 27.33
CA ASP A 153 -6.19 -2.09 27.78
C ASP A 153 -5.87 -1.00 26.75
N ARG A 154 -4.70 -1.12 26.10
CA ARG A 154 -4.26 -0.17 25.06
C ARG A 154 -5.10 -0.34 23.80
N ILE A 155 -5.38 -1.57 23.38
CA ILE A 155 -6.25 -1.87 22.24
C ILE A 155 -7.68 -1.39 22.50
N SER A 156 -8.26 -1.69 23.65
CA SER A 156 -9.62 -1.24 24.00
C SER A 156 -9.75 0.28 24.11
N ASN A 157 -8.72 0.98 24.60
CA ASN A 157 -8.71 2.45 24.61
C ASN A 157 -8.67 3.04 23.20
N LEU A 158 -7.92 2.40 22.29
CA LEU A 158 -7.88 2.81 20.88
C LEU A 158 -9.22 2.54 20.18
N GLU A 159 -9.85 1.40 20.42
CA GLU A 159 -11.16 1.08 19.84
C GLU A 159 -12.21 2.13 20.22
N LYS A 160 -12.23 2.56 21.49
CA LYS A 160 -13.10 3.65 21.97
C LYS A 160 -12.76 5.01 21.38
N GLU A 161 -11.48 5.36 21.25
CA GLU A 161 -11.06 6.66 20.67
C GLU A 161 -11.51 6.80 19.21
N PHE A 162 -11.63 5.69 18.48
CA PHE A 162 -12.02 5.66 17.07
C PHE A 162 -13.46 5.22 16.80
N GLY A 163 -14.27 4.95 17.84
CA GLY A 163 -15.67 4.52 17.69
C GLY A 163 -15.81 3.20 16.94
N LEU A 164 -14.90 2.24 17.22
CA LEU A 164 -14.84 0.91 16.60
C LEU A 164 -15.45 -0.17 17.50
N ASP A 165 -16.06 0.23 18.61
CA ASP A 165 -16.75 -0.58 19.63
C ASP A 165 -18.22 -0.90 19.31
#